data_AF-A0A9W7B9T3-F1
#
_entry.id   AF-A0A9W7B9T3-F1
#
_cell.length_a   1.000
_cell.length_b   1.000
_cell.length_c   1.000
_cell.angle_alpha   90.00
_cell.angle_beta   90.00
_cell.angle_gamma   90.00
#
_symmetry.space_group_name_H-M   'P 1'
#
loop_
_entity.id
_entity.type
_entity.pdbx_description
1 polymer ?
#
loop_
_entity_poly.entity_id
_entity_poly.type
_entity_poly.pdbx_seq_one_letter_code
_entity_poly.pdbx_strand_id
1 'polypeptide(L)'
;MLRLLLLLGLGFAGNVQAATLSCPSYEDIIDVSMLNFNVQHFSSTWYMIATNEPTLPSNCTCSINNVTVSPDSKTYSYTNLDSCFDTMDIAIHIAGEISDPFGEPGYLMENAVVAGHQLTPLKPNYLFAVDRDEDGNEAVVYSYACLGKILGKERFSFNVLSKSKDYDEADIQKLIDEVVAKVDVELDTDGIRFSTKDDYEHCEQKENNP
;
A
#
# COMPACT_ATOMS: atom_id res chain seq x y z
N MET A 1 16.91 -56.95 -23.44
CA MET A 1 17.00 -55.85 -24.43
C MET A 1 16.54 -54.57 -23.74
N LEU A 2 17.48 -53.72 -23.31
CA LEU A 2 17.24 -52.49 -22.55
C LEU A 2 17.40 -51.30 -23.52
N ARG A 3 16.32 -50.55 -23.79
CA ARG A 3 16.36 -49.33 -24.62
C ARG A 3 16.49 -48.11 -23.71
N LEU A 4 17.69 -47.55 -23.66
CA LEU A 4 18.02 -46.28 -23.04
C LEU A 4 17.62 -45.15 -24.03
N LEU A 5 16.59 -44.36 -23.69
CA LEU A 5 16.18 -43.18 -24.45
C LEU A 5 16.84 -41.95 -23.82
N LEU A 6 17.89 -41.46 -24.47
CA LEU A 6 18.54 -40.18 -24.16
C LEU A 6 17.69 -39.06 -24.77
N LEU A 7 16.92 -38.34 -23.94
CA LEU A 7 16.27 -37.09 -24.34
C LEU A 7 17.27 -35.95 -24.10
N LEU A 8 17.99 -35.57 -25.16
CA LEU A 8 18.76 -34.33 -25.24
C LEU A 8 17.76 -33.15 -25.26
N GLY A 9 17.47 -32.61 -24.07
CA GLY A 9 16.76 -31.34 -23.93
C GLY A 9 17.64 -30.20 -24.44
N LEU A 10 17.34 -29.72 -25.65
CA LEU A 10 17.83 -28.43 -26.15
C LEU A 10 17.23 -27.33 -25.27
N GLY A 11 18.00 -26.89 -24.28
CA GLY A 11 17.67 -25.73 -23.46
C GLY A 11 17.69 -24.48 -24.33
N PHE A 12 16.52 -23.96 -24.67
CA PHE A 12 16.38 -22.60 -25.18
C PHE A 12 16.71 -21.65 -24.02
N ALA A 13 17.93 -21.12 -24.01
CA ALA A 13 18.26 -19.92 -23.24
C ALA A 13 17.56 -18.72 -23.88
N GLY A 14 16.25 -18.62 -23.67
CA GLY A 14 15.51 -17.40 -23.96
C GLY A 14 16.02 -16.31 -23.03
N ASN A 15 16.55 -15.23 -23.59
CA ASN A 15 16.80 -14.02 -22.82
C ASN A 15 15.44 -13.54 -22.29
N VAL A 16 15.17 -13.80 -21.01
CA VAL A 16 14.04 -13.20 -20.31
C VAL A 16 14.40 -11.73 -20.12
N GLN A 17 13.95 -10.89 -21.04
CA GLN A 17 14.05 -9.45 -20.88
C GLN A 17 13.08 -9.08 -19.78
N ALA A 18 13.62 -8.76 -18.59
CA ALA A 18 12.81 -8.29 -17.47
C ALA A 18 11.95 -7.12 -17.95
N ALA A 19 10.63 -7.30 -17.96
CA ALA A 19 9.72 -6.22 -18.29
C ALA A 19 9.98 -5.10 -17.28
N THR A 20 10.22 -3.89 -17.78
CA THR A 20 10.31 -2.73 -16.89
C THR A 20 8.92 -2.47 -16.34
N LEU A 21 8.73 -2.70 -15.05
CA LEU A 21 7.47 -2.41 -14.38
C LEU A 21 7.15 -0.93 -14.55
N SER A 22 5.99 -0.65 -15.13
CA SER A 22 5.43 0.69 -15.26
C SER A 22 4.28 0.86 -14.27
N CYS A 23 3.96 2.10 -13.92
CA CYS A 23 2.74 2.40 -13.19
C CYS A 23 1.52 1.83 -13.93
N PRO A 24 0.77 0.89 -13.33
CA PRO A 24 -0.49 0.45 -13.90
C PRO A 24 -1.48 1.62 -13.90
N SER A 25 -2.46 1.59 -14.79
CA SER A 25 -3.59 2.50 -14.66
C SER A 25 -4.48 2.05 -13.49
N TYR A 26 -5.34 2.94 -12.98
CA TYR A 26 -6.24 2.57 -11.90
C TYR A 26 -7.20 1.45 -12.33
N GLU A 27 -7.67 1.51 -13.58
CA GLU A 27 -8.56 0.54 -14.21
C GLU A 27 -7.92 -0.85 -14.35
N ASP A 28 -6.59 -0.93 -14.43
CA ASP A 28 -5.86 -2.20 -14.51
C ASP A 28 -5.83 -2.96 -13.17
N ILE A 29 -5.96 -2.25 -12.04
CA ILE A 29 -5.77 -2.80 -10.69
C ILE A 29 -7.02 -2.73 -9.82
N ILE A 30 -8.06 -1.99 -10.22
CA ILE A 30 -9.28 -1.85 -9.43
C ILE A 30 -10.00 -3.20 -9.30
N ASP A 31 -10.20 -3.63 -8.06
CA ASP A 31 -10.99 -4.82 -7.74
C ASP A 31 -12.49 -4.50 -7.71
N VAL A 32 -13.32 -5.51 -7.95
CA VAL A 32 -14.79 -5.38 -7.94
C VAL A 32 -15.34 -4.94 -6.58
N SER A 33 -14.61 -5.14 -5.48
CA SER A 33 -14.97 -4.67 -4.13
C SER A 33 -15.08 -3.14 -4.04
N MET A 34 -14.46 -2.42 -4.98
CA MET A 34 -14.48 -0.96 -5.05
C MET A 34 -15.77 -0.39 -5.64
N LEU A 35 -16.59 -1.19 -6.31
CA LEU A 35 -17.83 -0.71 -6.97
C LEU A 35 -18.83 -0.02 -6.02
N ASN A 36 -18.82 -0.41 -4.74
CA ASN A 36 -19.66 0.19 -3.69
C ASN A 36 -18.83 0.88 -2.60
N PHE A 37 -17.55 1.16 -2.86
CA PHE A 37 -16.71 1.86 -1.91
C PHE A 37 -17.14 3.31 -1.82
N ASN A 38 -17.36 3.78 -0.60
CA ASN A 38 -17.58 5.20 -0.33
C ASN A 38 -16.30 5.78 0.26
N VAL A 39 -15.62 6.65 -0.48
CA VAL A 39 -14.38 7.30 -0.03
C VAL A 39 -14.54 8.03 1.31
N GLN A 40 -15.76 8.45 1.68
CA GLN A 40 -16.01 9.04 2.99
C GLN A 40 -15.69 8.09 4.15
N HIS A 41 -15.89 6.79 3.97
CA HIS A 41 -15.59 5.78 4.99
C HIS A 41 -14.08 5.58 5.18
N PHE A 42 -13.27 6.06 4.23
CA PHE A 42 -11.82 6.13 4.38
C PHE A 42 -11.40 7.15 5.45
N SER A 43 -12.24 8.12 5.81
CA SER A 43 -11.98 9.10 6.89
C SER A 43 -11.97 8.43 8.26
N SER A 44 -10.80 8.03 8.73
CA SER A 44 -10.64 7.26 9.97
C SER A 44 -9.18 7.11 10.36
N THR A 45 -8.93 6.37 11.44
CA THR A 45 -7.61 5.85 11.79
C THR A 45 -7.39 4.50 11.12
N TRP A 46 -6.24 4.33 10.48
CA TRP A 46 -5.82 3.10 9.81
C TRP A 46 -4.42 2.70 10.27
N TYR A 47 -4.24 1.42 10.55
CA TYR A 47 -2.96 0.79 10.86
C TYR A 47 -2.35 0.22 9.58
N MET A 48 -1.13 0.64 9.25
CA MET A 48 -0.39 0.10 8.10
C MET A 48 0.29 -1.21 8.51
N ILE A 49 -0.43 -2.31 8.31
CA ILE A 49 0.02 -3.65 8.70
C ILE A 49 1.00 -4.26 7.70
N ALA A 50 1.04 -3.75 6.46
CA ALA A 50 2.09 -4.11 5.50
C ALA A 50 2.45 -2.92 4.60
N THR A 51 3.73 -2.78 4.28
CA THR A 51 4.20 -1.75 3.35
C THR A 51 5.56 -2.09 2.72
N ASN A 52 5.75 -1.73 1.45
CA ASN A 52 7.09 -1.62 0.86
C ASN A 52 7.50 -0.18 0.56
N GLU A 53 6.89 0.81 1.23
CA GLU A 53 7.14 2.24 1.04
C GLU A 53 8.65 2.55 1.08
N PRO A 54 9.28 2.88 -0.06
CA PRO A 54 10.73 2.97 -0.17
C PRO A 54 11.30 4.22 0.49
N THR A 55 10.47 5.21 0.83
CA THR A 55 10.90 6.41 1.55
C THR A 55 10.87 6.25 3.07
N LEU A 56 10.19 5.22 3.58
CA LEU A 56 10.11 4.93 5.01
C LEU A 56 11.37 4.14 5.45
N PRO A 57 12.18 4.63 6.40
CA PRO A 57 13.38 3.92 6.87
C PRO A 57 13.06 2.51 7.35
N SER A 58 13.96 1.56 7.12
CA SER A 58 13.73 0.14 7.41
C SER A 58 13.53 -0.19 8.89
N ASN A 59 14.02 0.68 9.79
CA ASN A 59 13.84 0.55 11.25
C ASN A 59 12.53 1.17 11.76
N CYS A 60 11.70 1.71 10.86
CA CYS A 60 10.39 2.23 11.18
C CYS A 60 9.31 1.20 10.87
N THR A 61 8.35 1.07 11.78
CA THR A 61 7.21 0.16 11.75
C THR A 61 6.01 0.82 12.47
N CYS A 62 4.94 0.06 12.68
CA CYS A 62 3.78 0.47 13.45
C CYS A 62 3.09 1.73 12.92
N SER A 63 3.07 1.93 11.60
CA SER A 63 2.60 3.18 11.04
C SER A 63 1.09 3.37 11.26
N ILE A 64 0.68 4.56 11.68
CA ILE A 64 -0.72 4.93 11.94
C ILE A 64 -1.09 6.11 11.05
N ASN A 65 -2.15 5.95 10.28
CA ASN A 65 -2.65 6.92 9.33
C ASN A 65 -3.97 7.50 9.84
N ASN A 66 -3.94 8.76 10.28
CA ASN A 66 -5.15 9.48 10.67
C ASN A 66 -5.69 10.26 9.48
N VAL A 67 -6.65 9.68 8.77
CA VAL A 67 -7.19 10.18 7.51
C VAL A 67 -8.43 11.04 7.75
N THR A 68 -8.46 12.19 7.06
CA THR A 68 -9.63 13.06 6.96
C THR A 68 -10.01 13.23 5.51
N VAL A 69 -11.26 12.90 5.17
CA VAL A 69 -11.82 13.07 3.82
C VAL A 69 -12.83 14.21 3.88
N SER A 70 -12.70 15.17 2.97
CA SER A 70 -13.60 16.32 2.82
C SER A 70 -14.24 16.27 1.43
N PRO A 71 -15.40 15.59 1.28
CA PRO A 71 -16.05 15.40 -0.01
C PRO A 71 -16.45 16.70 -0.70
N ASP A 72 -16.94 17.67 0.08
CA ASP A 72 -17.40 18.96 -0.44
C ASP A 72 -16.27 19.74 -1.12
N SER A 73 -15.05 19.64 -0.59
CA SER A 73 -13.86 20.26 -1.19
C SER A 73 -13.10 19.31 -2.13
N LYS A 74 -13.54 18.05 -2.26
CA LYS A 74 -12.84 16.99 -3.01
C LYS A 74 -11.38 16.80 -2.59
N THR A 75 -11.11 16.94 -1.29
CA THR A 75 -9.76 16.82 -0.74
C THR A 75 -9.72 15.76 0.32
N TYR A 76 -8.55 15.20 0.54
CA TYR A 76 -8.26 14.43 1.74
C TYR A 76 -6.87 14.79 2.26
N SER A 77 -6.64 14.45 3.52
CA SER A 77 -5.33 14.55 4.13
C SER A 77 -5.16 13.48 5.17
N TYR A 78 -3.91 13.15 5.48
CA TYR A 78 -3.60 12.32 6.62
C TYR A 78 -2.25 12.67 7.21
N THR A 79 -2.07 12.25 8.45
CA THR A 79 -0.75 12.22 9.09
C THR A 79 -0.37 10.76 9.24
N ASN A 80 0.74 10.37 8.61
CA ASN A 80 1.39 9.10 8.87
C ASN A 80 2.32 9.27 10.07
N LEU A 81 2.09 8.52 11.12
CA LEU A 81 2.93 8.45 12.32
C LEU A 81 3.65 7.11 12.30
N ASP A 82 4.97 7.14 12.13
CA ASP A 82 5.82 5.96 12.07
C ASP A 82 6.67 5.85 13.33
N SER A 83 6.63 4.70 14.01
CA SER A 83 7.51 4.44 15.16
C SER A 83 8.82 3.86 14.67
N CYS A 84 9.94 4.49 15.03
CA CYS A 84 11.26 4.08 14.56
C CYS A 84 12.13 3.62 15.73
N PHE A 85 12.63 2.38 15.65
CA PHE A 85 13.52 1.86 16.70
C PHE A 85 14.84 2.62 16.72
N ASP A 86 15.31 2.97 17.91
CA ASP A 86 16.56 3.71 18.18
C ASP A 86 16.64 5.14 17.61
N THR A 87 15.56 5.65 17.00
CA THR A 87 15.50 7.02 16.48
C THR A 87 14.22 7.74 16.92
N MET A 88 14.14 9.03 16.61
CA MET A 88 12.91 9.81 16.78
C MET A 88 11.83 9.25 15.85
N ASP A 89 10.61 9.19 16.35
CA ASP A 89 9.44 8.84 15.54
C ASP A 89 9.20 9.90 14.46
N ILE A 90 8.67 9.46 13.32
CA ILE A 90 8.51 10.30 12.14
C ILE A 90 7.02 10.61 11.96
N ALA A 91 6.72 11.89 11.73
CA ALA A 91 5.38 12.33 11.35
C ALA A 91 5.42 12.97 9.96
N ILE A 92 4.73 12.37 9.00
CA ILE A 92 4.64 12.88 7.64
C ILE A 92 3.20 13.30 7.37
N HIS A 93 3.01 14.57 7.04
CA HIS A 93 1.72 15.08 6.60
C HIS A 93 1.58 14.89 5.09
N ILE A 94 0.50 14.24 4.69
CA ILE A 94 0.13 14.04 3.30
C ILE A 94 -1.19 14.77 3.06
N ALA A 95 -1.31 15.43 1.92
CA ALA A 95 -2.57 16.00 1.46
C ALA A 95 -2.74 15.76 -0.03
N GLY A 96 -3.99 15.66 -0.43
CA GLY A 96 -4.33 15.29 -1.78
C GLY A 96 -5.74 15.68 -2.19
N GLU A 97 -6.02 15.35 -3.43
CA GLU A 97 -7.31 15.49 -4.06
C GLU A 97 -7.92 14.11 -4.22
N ILE A 98 -9.20 14.02 -3.92
CA ILE A 98 -10.02 12.90 -4.34
C ILE A 98 -10.38 13.25 -5.77
N SER A 99 -9.77 12.59 -6.75
CA SER A 99 -10.16 12.87 -8.12
C SER A 99 -11.58 12.40 -8.28
N ASP A 100 -12.52 13.29 -8.62
CA ASP A 100 -13.63 12.83 -9.42
C ASP A 100 -14.42 13.89 -10.20
N PRO A 101 -14.63 13.64 -11.50
CA PRO A 101 -15.97 13.80 -12.06
C PRO A 101 -16.57 12.53 -12.74
N PHE A 102 -15.93 11.35 -12.72
CA PHE A 102 -16.32 10.14 -13.45
C PHE A 102 -16.72 8.88 -12.64
N GLY A 103 -16.66 8.88 -11.32
CA GLY A 103 -17.16 7.81 -10.44
C GLY A 103 -16.14 6.76 -10.00
N GLU A 104 -14.86 7.12 -9.84
CA GLU A 104 -13.80 6.19 -9.40
C GLU A 104 -13.44 6.37 -7.91
N PRO A 105 -14.09 5.63 -6.99
CA PRO A 105 -14.11 5.98 -5.56
C PRO A 105 -12.77 5.77 -4.82
N GLY A 106 -11.76 5.21 -5.48
CA GLY A 106 -10.42 4.98 -4.93
C GLY A 106 -9.28 5.63 -5.71
N TYR A 107 -9.57 6.42 -6.74
CA TYR A 107 -8.53 7.18 -7.43
C TYR A 107 -8.19 8.42 -6.60
N LEU A 108 -7.01 8.44 -5.99
CA LEU A 108 -6.51 9.58 -5.22
C LEU A 108 -5.24 10.16 -5.83
N MET A 109 -4.99 11.43 -5.53
CA MET A 109 -3.81 12.16 -5.96
C MET A 109 -3.20 12.88 -4.75
N GLU A 110 -1.96 12.60 -4.37
CA GLU A 110 -1.37 13.13 -3.13
C GLU A 110 0.07 13.58 -3.25
N ASN A 111 0.51 14.34 -2.24
CA ASN A 111 1.91 14.60 -1.98
C ASN A 111 2.18 14.90 -0.51
N ALA A 112 3.45 14.84 -0.13
CA ALA A 112 3.90 15.34 1.16
C ALA A 112 3.73 16.87 1.27
N VAL A 113 3.31 17.30 2.46
CA VAL A 113 3.09 18.70 2.81
C VAL A 113 4.05 19.11 3.91
N VAL A 114 4.78 20.20 3.69
CA VAL A 114 5.67 20.81 4.68
C VAL A 114 5.32 22.28 4.82
N ALA A 115 5.09 22.73 6.07
CA ALA A 115 4.67 24.10 6.37
C ALA A 115 3.46 24.57 5.54
N GLY A 116 2.51 23.67 5.26
CA GLY A 116 1.31 23.96 4.47
C GLY A 116 1.51 24.03 2.96
N HIS A 117 2.70 23.70 2.46
CA HIS A 117 3.02 23.69 1.03
C HIS A 117 3.29 22.26 0.53
N GLN A 118 2.75 21.91 -0.64
CA GLN A 118 3.08 20.68 -1.35
C GLN A 118 4.54 20.73 -1.83
N LEU A 119 5.31 19.66 -1.59
CA LEU A 119 6.72 19.61 -2.00
C LEU A 119 6.90 19.39 -3.51
N THR A 120 6.04 18.58 -4.11
CA THR A 120 6.05 18.27 -5.55
C THR A 120 4.60 18.17 -6.07
N PRO A 121 4.37 18.14 -7.40
CA PRO A 121 3.03 17.93 -7.94
C PRO A 121 2.40 16.63 -7.44
N LEU A 122 1.08 16.63 -7.26
CA LEU A 122 0.33 15.45 -6.82
C LEU A 122 0.67 14.22 -7.66
N LYS A 123 0.78 13.07 -7.00
CA LYS A 123 1.07 11.75 -7.58
C LYS A 123 -0.10 10.81 -7.35
N PRO A 124 -0.35 9.86 -8.26
CA PRO A 124 -1.41 8.89 -8.06
C PRO A 124 -1.13 8.00 -6.83
N ASN A 125 -2.15 7.86 -5.98
CA ASN A 125 -2.27 6.86 -4.95
C ASN A 125 -3.65 6.22 -5.08
N TYR A 126 -3.69 4.93 -5.38
CA TYR A 126 -4.90 4.20 -5.70
C TYR A 126 -5.33 3.37 -4.51
N LEU A 127 -6.52 3.60 -3.97
CA LEU A 127 -7.22 2.60 -3.17
C LEU A 127 -7.88 1.63 -4.16
N PHE A 128 -7.30 0.45 -4.36
CA PHE A 128 -7.71 -0.40 -5.47
C PHE A 128 -8.53 -1.62 -5.04
N ALA A 129 -8.54 -1.96 -3.75
CA ALA A 129 -9.36 -3.02 -3.20
C ALA A 129 -9.76 -2.72 -1.76
N VAL A 130 -10.84 -3.35 -1.29
CA VAL A 130 -11.34 -3.22 0.08
C VAL A 130 -11.98 -4.52 0.56
N ASP A 131 -11.56 -4.98 1.73
CA ASP A 131 -12.26 -6.05 2.45
C ASP A 131 -13.16 -5.45 3.54
N ARG A 132 -14.30 -6.09 3.74
CA ARG A 132 -15.34 -5.66 4.68
C ARG A 132 -15.53 -6.69 5.79
N ASP A 133 -15.90 -6.21 6.97
CA ASP A 133 -16.27 -7.06 8.10
C ASP A 133 -17.65 -7.74 7.90
N GLU A 134 -18.08 -8.52 8.90
CA GLU A 134 -19.36 -9.22 8.88
C GLU A 134 -20.58 -8.26 8.80
N ASP A 135 -20.41 -7.01 9.25
CA ASP A 135 -21.43 -5.96 9.21
C ASP A 135 -21.40 -5.16 7.90
N GLY A 136 -20.43 -5.45 7.02
CA GLY A 136 -20.25 -4.79 5.73
C GLY A 136 -19.49 -3.46 5.79
N ASN A 137 -18.85 -3.13 6.92
CA ASN A 137 -18.00 -1.95 7.04
C ASN A 137 -16.60 -2.22 6.49
N GLU A 138 -15.94 -1.20 5.96
CA GLU A 138 -14.56 -1.30 5.48
C GLU A 138 -13.60 -1.62 6.63
N ALA A 139 -12.94 -2.78 6.54
CA ALA A 139 -12.04 -3.30 7.55
C ALA A 139 -10.57 -3.24 7.11
N VAL A 140 -10.30 -3.55 5.84
CA VAL A 140 -8.97 -3.49 5.23
C VAL A 140 -9.07 -2.80 3.88
N VAL A 141 -8.15 -1.88 3.59
CA VAL A 141 -8.02 -1.18 2.31
C VAL A 141 -6.61 -1.39 1.79
N TYR A 142 -6.50 -1.63 0.49
CA TYR A 142 -5.24 -1.83 -0.19
C TYR A 142 -4.92 -0.58 -1.02
N SER A 143 -3.72 -0.04 -0.85
CA SER A 143 -3.28 1.12 -1.60
C SER A 143 -2.05 0.84 -2.45
N TYR A 144 -2.00 1.47 -3.62
CA TYR A 144 -0.87 1.39 -4.55
C TYR A 144 -0.52 2.78 -5.06
N ALA A 145 0.68 3.27 -4.73
CA ALA A 145 1.14 4.59 -5.12
C ALA A 145 2.32 4.53 -6.08
N CYS A 146 2.31 5.47 -7.02
CA CYS A 146 3.32 5.63 -8.05
C CYS A 146 4.25 6.80 -7.71
N LEU A 147 5.39 6.49 -7.10
CA LEU A 147 6.34 7.48 -6.61
C LEU A 147 7.21 8.05 -7.74
N GLY A 148 7.24 7.37 -8.89
CA GLY A 148 8.06 7.71 -10.04
C GLY A 148 9.52 7.32 -9.85
N LYS A 149 10.43 7.99 -10.56
CA LYS A 149 11.85 7.64 -10.54
C LYS A 149 12.58 8.16 -9.31
N ILE A 150 13.01 7.25 -8.42
CA ILE A 150 13.93 7.53 -7.32
C ILE A 150 15.28 6.88 -7.65
N LEU A 151 16.35 7.67 -7.70
CA LEU A 151 17.69 7.22 -8.12
C LEU A 151 17.69 6.51 -9.49
N GLY A 152 16.87 6.99 -10.42
CA GLY A 152 16.79 6.49 -11.80
C GLY A 152 15.97 5.19 -11.98
N LYS A 153 15.39 4.64 -10.91
CA LYS A 153 14.50 3.47 -10.96
C LYS A 153 13.09 3.88 -10.60
N GLU A 154 12.10 3.35 -11.33
CA GLU A 154 10.71 3.49 -10.90
C GLU A 154 10.55 2.87 -9.51
N ARG A 155 9.74 3.53 -8.69
CA ARG A 155 9.42 3.12 -7.34
C ARG A 155 7.92 3.17 -7.13
N PHE A 156 7.46 2.18 -6.40
CA PHE A 156 6.07 1.95 -6.08
C PHE A 156 5.95 1.80 -4.57
N SER A 157 4.75 1.98 -4.07
CA SER A 157 4.39 1.77 -2.68
C SER A 157 3.09 0.99 -2.64
N PHE A 158 3.17 -0.25 -2.20
CA PHE A 158 2.05 -1.12 -1.91
C PHE A 158 1.83 -1.10 -0.39
N ASN A 159 0.62 -0.78 0.05
CA ASN A 159 0.28 -0.75 1.47
C ASN A 159 -1.01 -1.51 1.75
N VAL A 160 -1.03 -2.18 2.91
CA VAL A 160 -2.23 -2.78 3.49
C VAL A 160 -2.59 -1.96 4.73
N LEU A 161 -3.75 -1.32 4.70
CA LEU A 161 -4.28 -0.46 5.75
C LEU A 161 -5.46 -1.15 6.41
N SER A 162 -5.44 -1.30 7.73
CA SER A 162 -6.48 -2.01 8.48
C SER A 162 -7.05 -1.17 9.62
N LYS A 163 -8.33 -1.38 9.96
CA LYS A 163 -8.95 -0.83 11.18
C LYS A 163 -8.45 -1.48 12.47
N SER A 164 -7.84 -2.65 12.36
CA SER A 164 -7.28 -3.40 13.47
C SER A 164 -5.79 -3.65 13.28
N LYS A 165 -5.07 -3.67 14.39
CA LYS A 165 -3.66 -4.08 14.48
C LYS A 165 -3.49 -5.55 14.88
N ASP A 166 -4.59 -6.27 15.15
CA ASP A 166 -4.57 -7.65 15.65
C ASP A 166 -4.36 -8.67 14.52
N TYR A 167 -3.25 -8.55 13.78
CA TYR A 167 -2.85 -9.48 12.74
C TYR A 167 -1.49 -10.11 13.05
N ASP A 168 -1.35 -11.40 12.79
CA ASP A 168 -0.04 -12.03 12.69
C ASP A 168 0.50 -11.94 11.25
N GLU A 169 1.78 -12.22 11.06
CA GLU A 169 2.44 -12.13 9.75
C GLU A 169 1.77 -13.05 8.70
N ALA A 170 1.30 -14.23 9.11
CA ALA A 170 0.71 -15.20 8.19
C ALA A 170 -0.65 -14.71 7.67
N ASP A 171 -1.45 -14.10 8.54
CA ASP A 171 -2.72 -13.47 8.16
C ASP A 171 -2.48 -12.27 7.22
N ILE A 172 -1.47 -11.44 7.48
CA ILE A 172 -1.14 -10.31 6.60
C ILE A 172 -0.67 -10.79 5.23
N GLN A 173 0.22 -11.79 5.18
CA GLN A 173 0.68 -12.38 3.92
C GLN A 173 -0.49 -12.95 3.12
N LYS A 174 -1.43 -13.62 3.80
CA LYS A 174 -2.62 -14.15 3.15
C LYS A 174 -3.48 -13.05 2.51
N LEU A 175 -3.67 -11.91 3.18
CA LEU A 175 -4.37 -10.75 2.61
C LEU A 175 -3.69 -10.25 1.32
N ILE A 176 -2.36 -10.16 1.34
CA ILE A 176 -1.56 -9.74 0.18
C ILE A 176 -1.71 -10.75 -0.98
N ASP A 177 -1.53 -12.04 -0.70
CA ASP A 177 -1.65 -13.09 -1.72
C ASP A 177 -3.03 -13.08 -2.36
N GLU A 178 -4.09 -12.93 -1.55
CA GLU A 178 -5.47 -12.89 -2.03
C GLU A 178 -5.76 -11.66 -2.88
N VAL A 179 -5.26 -10.46 -2.51
CA VAL A 179 -5.51 -9.25 -3.30
C VAL A 179 -4.69 -9.22 -4.59
N VAL A 180 -3.43 -9.68 -4.56
CA VAL A 180 -2.56 -9.75 -5.75
C VAL A 180 -3.11 -10.75 -6.75
N ALA A 181 -3.71 -11.85 -6.29
CA ALA A 181 -4.35 -12.82 -7.17
C ALA A 181 -5.63 -12.31 -7.87
N LYS A 182 -6.21 -11.19 -7.43
CA LYS A 182 -7.43 -10.58 -8.02
C LYS A 182 -7.13 -9.64 -9.19
N VAL A 183 -5.89 -9.17 -9.33
CA VAL A 183 -5.51 -8.20 -10.37
C VAL A 183 -4.80 -8.89 -11.54
N ASP A 184 -5.08 -8.43 -12.75
CA ASP A 184 -4.53 -9.02 -13.99
C ASP A 184 -3.12 -8.52 -14.33
N VAL A 185 -2.60 -7.57 -13.55
CA VAL A 185 -1.27 -6.97 -13.71
C VAL A 185 -0.37 -7.27 -12.53
N GLU A 186 0.94 -7.31 -12.78
CA GLU A 186 1.94 -7.48 -11.74
C GLU A 186 2.02 -6.20 -10.87
N LEU A 187 1.85 -6.37 -9.56
CA LEU A 187 2.09 -5.32 -8.57
C LEU A 187 3.46 -5.51 -7.94
N ASP A 188 4.22 -4.41 -7.79
CA ASP A 188 5.46 -4.42 -7.01
C ASP A 188 5.15 -4.64 -5.52
N THR A 189 5.33 -5.88 -5.08
CA THR A 189 5.22 -6.31 -3.69
C THR A 189 6.58 -6.74 -3.12
N ASP A 190 7.67 -6.43 -3.83
CA ASP A 190 9.01 -6.76 -3.36
C ASP A 190 9.35 -5.94 -2.11
N GLY A 191 9.97 -6.60 -1.13
CA GLY A 191 10.45 -5.95 0.08
C GLY A 191 9.35 -5.45 1.02
N ILE A 192 8.15 -6.04 0.97
CA ILE A 192 7.10 -5.79 1.97
C ILE A 192 7.66 -6.05 3.38
N ARG A 193 7.39 -5.09 4.26
CA ARG A 193 7.61 -5.15 5.69
C ARG A 193 6.25 -5.28 6.37
N PHE A 194 6.21 -6.07 7.43
CA PHE A 194 5.03 -6.33 8.23
C PHE A 194 5.07 -5.53 9.53
N SER A 195 3.91 -5.05 9.96
CA SER A 195 3.67 -4.52 11.31
C SER A 195 2.63 -5.42 11.97
N THR A 196 3.08 -6.43 12.69
CA THR A 196 2.23 -7.41 13.37
C THR A 196 1.62 -6.83 14.65
N LYS A 197 0.68 -7.56 15.24
CA LYS A 197 0.14 -7.25 16.56
C LYS A 197 1.25 -7.04 17.60
N ASP A 198 2.23 -7.92 17.66
CA ASP A 198 3.33 -7.87 18.62
C ASP A 198 4.18 -6.61 18.40
N ASP A 199 4.39 -6.19 17.14
CA ASP A 199 5.09 -4.95 16.81
C ASP A 199 4.34 -3.73 17.37
N TYR A 200 3.03 -3.63 17.11
CA TYR A 200 2.22 -2.52 17.63
C TYR A 200 2.16 -2.50 19.15
N GLU A 201 2.03 -3.65 19.82
CA GLU A 201 2.09 -3.73 21.29
C GLU A 201 3.45 -3.22 21.82
N HIS A 202 4.54 -3.56 21.14
CA HIS A 202 5.86 -3.08 21.50
C HIS A 202 6.03 -1.56 21.29
N CYS A 203 5.53 -1.03 20.16
CA CYS A 203 5.52 0.41 19.87
C CYS A 203 4.73 1.21 20.92
N GLU A 204 3.57 0.74 21.35
CA GLU A 204 2.77 1.39 22.40
C GLU A 204 3.46 1.37 23.77
N GLN A 205 4.20 0.31 24.09
CA GLN A 205 4.97 0.26 25.34
C GLN A 205 6.10 1.28 25.36
N LYS A 206 6.72 1.59 24.22
CA LYS A 206 7.73 2.64 24.07
C LYS A 206 7.14 4.02 24.36
N GLU A 207 5.96 4.33 23.83
CA GLU A 207 5.28 5.61 24.07
C GLU A 207 4.94 5.85 25.56
N ASN A 208 4.63 4.77 26.28
CA ASN A 208 4.32 4.81 27.70
C ASN A 208 5.57 4.87 28.61
N ASN A 209 6.78 4.63 28.06
CA ASN A 209 8.05 4.63 28.80
C ASN A 209 9.13 5.45 28.06
N PRO A 210 8.95 6.77 27.92
CA PRO A 210 9.84 7.63 27.13
C PRO A 210 11.24 7.82 27.72
#